data_AF-A0A1J4JT34-F1
#
_entry.id   AF-A0A1J4JT34-F1
#
_cell.length_a   1.000
_cell.length_b   1.000
_cell.length_c   1.000
_cell.angle_alpha   90.00
_cell.angle_beta   90.00
_cell.angle_gamma   90.00
#
_symmetry.space_group_name_H-M   'P 1'
#
loop_
_entity.id
_entity.type
_entity.pdbx_description
1 polymer ?
#
loop_
_entity_poly.entity_id
_entity_poly.type
_entity_poly.pdbx_seq_one_letter_code
_entity_poly.pdbx_strand_id
1 'polypeptide(L)'
;MKSKNIFLSDITGECEICHNEKANYRCPKCGVIYCSSNCFKNHNEQCLNKFANDLIKEYPAPKATFESQLRMQKILEENAENDLQSFNPSLDNSININNSNNINTNPKIHVEVEPWDAWWQKKVIVNFPKPQSKPPPQASELLPFHLVDILYSYCYTMRLYNGDVTFDFDGSFDVMNSISSILSTKETLPSIRFALNQCVNNSKRPDIFIEYQWMIEVVHDVELCLQSNAHVFRALSEAKSIAKEAKQKHAYLKLEFFFSWAQTLTSKALEKLSDDVHDYYTSLQALYFDVCE
;
A
#
# COMPACT_ATOMS: atom_id res chain seq x y z
N MET A 1 39.61 -2.07 -27.32
CA MET A 1 38.58 -1.95 -28.39
C MET A 1 37.54 -0.97 -27.90
N LYS A 2 37.53 0.27 -28.43
CA LYS A 2 36.66 1.35 -27.93
C LYS A 2 35.24 1.15 -28.44
N SER A 3 34.28 1.04 -27.53
CA SER A 3 32.85 0.95 -27.79
C SER A 3 32.39 2.18 -28.60
N LYS A 4 31.84 1.94 -29.80
CA LYS A 4 31.28 3.01 -30.63
C LYS A 4 30.05 3.59 -29.93
N ASN A 5 30.09 4.87 -29.58
CA ASN A 5 28.95 5.64 -29.11
C ASN A 5 27.86 5.66 -30.20
N ILE A 6 26.67 5.14 -29.87
CA ILE A 6 25.50 5.03 -30.76
C ILE A 6 24.75 6.38 -30.89
N PHE A 7 25.24 7.45 -30.24
CA PHE A 7 24.45 8.66 -29.99
C PHE A 7 24.44 9.75 -31.07
N LEU A 8 25.07 9.57 -32.24
CA LEU A 8 25.01 10.56 -33.32
C LEU A 8 24.98 9.91 -34.71
N SER A 9 23.86 9.28 -35.05
CA SER A 9 23.49 9.08 -36.46
C SER A 9 22.22 9.86 -36.73
N ASP A 10 22.19 10.59 -37.84
CA ASP A 10 21.05 11.41 -38.24
C ASP A 10 19.79 10.54 -38.28
N ILE A 11 18.78 10.93 -37.48
CA ILE A 11 17.48 10.27 -37.47
C ILE A 11 16.83 10.56 -38.81
N THR A 12 16.85 9.56 -39.69
CA THR A 12 16.31 9.65 -41.05
C THR A 12 15.31 8.52 -41.23
N GLY A 13 14.03 8.87 -41.40
CA GLY A 13 12.96 7.89 -41.56
C GLY A 13 11.61 8.35 -41.00
N GLU A 14 10.59 7.55 -41.25
CA GLU A 14 9.26 7.68 -40.66
C GLU A 14 9.22 7.03 -39.27
N CYS A 15 8.30 7.48 -38.42
CA CYS A 15 8.10 6.92 -37.09
C CYS A 15 7.73 5.43 -37.18
N GLU A 16 8.48 4.57 -36.49
CA GLU A 16 8.24 3.12 -36.47
C GLU A 16 7.01 2.70 -35.64
N ILE A 17 6.29 3.65 -35.05
CA ILE A 17 5.12 3.40 -34.20
C ILE A 17 3.84 3.87 -34.89
N CYS A 18 3.81 5.11 -35.38
CA CYS A 18 2.62 5.63 -36.05
C CYS A 18 2.68 5.57 -37.57
N HIS A 19 3.87 5.43 -38.17
CA HIS A 19 4.12 5.46 -39.62
C HIS A 19 3.51 6.66 -40.38
N ASN A 20 3.08 7.70 -39.67
CA ASN A 20 2.38 8.86 -40.25
C ASN A 20 3.26 10.11 -40.32
N GLU A 21 4.25 10.20 -39.45
CA GLU A 21 5.10 11.38 -39.29
C GLU A 21 6.58 10.99 -39.31
N LYS A 22 7.45 11.94 -39.67
CA LYS A 22 8.91 11.74 -39.61
C LYS A 22 9.37 11.55 -38.17
N ALA A 23 10.31 10.62 -37.96
CA ALA A 23 10.87 10.38 -36.65
C ALA A 23 11.83 11.52 -36.25
N ASN A 24 11.70 12.02 -35.02
CA ASN A 24 12.53 13.09 -34.46
C ASN A 24 13.42 12.60 -33.30
N TYR A 25 13.11 11.43 -32.75
CA TYR A 25 13.74 10.91 -31.54
C TYR A 25 14.03 9.42 -31.66
N ARG A 26 14.99 8.93 -30.85
CA ARG A 26 15.35 7.51 -30.77
C ARG A 26 15.28 7.03 -29.32
N CYS A 27 14.64 5.89 -29.08
CA CYS A 27 14.61 5.28 -27.75
C CYS A 27 16.02 4.80 -27.37
N PRO A 28 16.60 5.23 -26.24
CA PRO A 28 17.97 4.87 -25.86
C PRO A 28 18.12 3.39 -25.47
N LYS A 29 17.02 2.69 -25.18
CA LYS A 29 17.04 1.30 -24.71
C LYS A 29 16.89 0.28 -25.83
N CYS A 30 15.95 0.49 -26.73
CA CYS A 30 15.67 -0.44 -27.84
C CYS A 30 16.05 0.11 -29.22
N GLY A 31 16.37 1.40 -29.33
CA GLY A 31 16.79 2.02 -30.59
C GLY A 31 15.66 2.39 -31.54
N VAL A 32 14.38 2.15 -31.20
CA VAL A 32 13.22 2.50 -32.04
C VAL A 32 13.15 4.00 -32.28
N ILE A 33 12.86 4.41 -33.52
CA ILE A 33 12.73 5.83 -33.90
C ILE A 33 11.26 6.29 -33.89
N TYR A 34 11.00 7.47 -33.30
CA TYR A 34 9.64 7.94 -33.05
C TYR A 34 9.46 9.45 -33.26
N CYS A 35 8.22 9.90 -33.55
CA CYS A 35 7.93 11.31 -33.84
C CYS A 35 7.65 12.16 -32.59
N SER A 36 7.00 11.60 -31.56
CA SER A 36 6.49 12.34 -30.40
C SER A 36 6.43 11.52 -29.11
N SER A 37 6.19 12.19 -27.99
CA SER A 37 6.01 11.57 -26.66
C SER A 37 4.85 10.58 -26.62
N ASN A 38 3.81 10.75 -27.45
CA ASN A 38 2.71 9.80 -27.56
C ASN A 38 3.18 8.47 -28.16
N CYS A 39 3.99 8.52 -29.22
CA CYS A 39 4.60 7.32 -29.79
C CYS A 39 5.62 6.69 -28.81
N PHE A 40 6.38 7.52 -28.09
CA PHE A 40 7.27 7.03 -27.04
C PHE A 40 6.53 6.27 -25.93
N LYS A 41 5.33 6.69 -25.53
CA LYS A 41 4.54 5.98 -24.51
C LYS A 41 3.89 4.69 -25.01
N ASN A 42 3.80 4.49 -26.32
CA ASN A 42 3.08 3.34 -26.91
C ASN A 42 4.00 2.32 -27.60
N HIS A 43 5.33 2.53 -27.59
CA HIS A 43 6.25 1.66 -28.35
C HIS A 43 6.58 0.32 -27.66
N ASN A 44 6.77 0.29 -26.33
CA ASN A 44 7.01 -0.93 -25.55
C ASN A 44 6.90 -0.66 -24.03
N GLU A 45 5.98 -1.35 -23.34
CA GLU A 45 5.80 -1.26 -21.89
C GLU A 45 7.05 -1.67 -21.09
N GLN A 46 7.85 -2.62 -21.57
CA GLN A 46 9.10 -3.03 -20.92
C GLN A 46 10.19 -1.94 -21.01
N CYS A 47 10.12 -1.06 -22.00
CA CYS A 47 11.05 0.08 -22.09
C CYS A 47 10.62 1.24 -21.18
N LEU A 48 9.31 1.46 -21.03
CA LEU A 48 8.74 2.53 -20.19
C LEU A 48 8.81 2.19 -18.70
N ASN A 49 8.28 1.04 -18.30
CA ASN A 49 8.18 0.66 -16.89
C ASN A 49 9.55 0.38 -16.29
N LYS A 50 10.46 -0.23 -17.07
CA LYS A 50 11.80 -0.54 -16.56
C LYS A 50 12.66 0.72 -16.45
N PHE A 51 12.53 1.70 -17.34
CA PHE A 51 13.26 2.97 -17.22
C PHE A 51 12.78 3.83 -16.04
N ALA A 52 11.45 3.96 -15.85
CA ALA A 52 10.89 4.68 -14.71
C ALA A 52 11.30 4.04 -13.38
N ASN A 53 11.21 2.72 -13.28
CA ASN A 53 11.56 1.99 -12.06
C ASN A 53 13.07 2.00 -11.78
N ASP A 54 13.92 1.95 -12.82
CA ASP A 54 15.38 2.03 -12.64
C ASP A 54 15.78 3.43 -12.12
N LEU A 55 15.17 4.51 -12.61
CA LEU A 55 15.40 5.88 -12.11
C LEU A 55 14.93 6.09 -10.66
N ILE A 56 13.76 5.55 -10.29
CA ILE A 56 13.25 5.63 -8.91
C ILE A 56 14.17 4.87 -7.94
N LYS A 57 14.73 3.74 -8.38
CA LYS A 57 15.70 2.96 -7.58
C LYS A 57 17.04 3.65 -7.39
N GLU A 58 17.48 4.45 -8.36
CA GLU A 58 18.73 5.21 -8.26
C GLU A 58 18.61 6.43 -7.33
N TYR A 59 17.38 6.92 -7.12
CA TYR A 59 17.08 8.06 -6.23
C TYR A 59 15.97 7.72 -5.24
N PRO A 60 16.22 6.80 -4.28
CA PRO A 60 15.25 6.52 -3.23
C PRO A 60 14.97 7.80 -2.44
N ALA A 61 13.69 8.08 -2.18
CA ALA A 61 13.33 9.15 -1.27
C ALA A 61 13.99 8.88 0.10
N PRO A 62 14.63 9.87 0.73
CA PRO A 62 15.15 9.71 2.08
C PRO A 62 14.01 9.27 3.01
N LYS A 63 14.24 8.23 3.83
CA LYS A 63 13.28 7.87 4.89
C LYS A 63 13.03 9.12 5.74
N ALA A 64 11.79 9.59 5.79
CA ALA A 64 11.42 10.79 6.51
C ALA A 64 11.77 10.60 8.00
N THR A 65 12.59 11.49 8.55
CA THR A 65 12.87 11.50 9.99
C THR A 65 11.64 11.99 10.73
N PHE A 66 11.50 11.57 12.00
CA PHE A 66 10.40 12.03 12.87
C PHE A 66 10.28 13.58 12.90
N GLU A 67 11.42 14.28 12.91
CA GLU A 67 11.45 15.76 12.86
C GLU A 67 10.92 16.31 11.53
N SER A 68 11.26 15.66 10.40
CA SER A 68 10.76 16.06 9.08
C SER A 68 9.26 15.80 8.93
N GLN A 69 8.76 14.68 9.47
CA GLN A 69 7.33 14.35 9.53
C GLN A 69 6.58 15.41 10.34
N LEU A 70 7.07 15.77 11.53
CA LEU A 70 6.46 16.82 12.38
C LEU A 70 6.41 18.19 11.68
N ARG A 71 7.48 18.56 10.96
CA ARG A 71 7.51 19.82 10.20
C ARG A 71 6.52 19.80 9.04
N MET A 72 6.45 18.70 8.30
CA MET A 72 5.50 18.54 7.21
C MET A 72 4.05 18.56 7.73
N GLN A 73 3.77 17.89 8.85
CA GLN A 73 2.46 17.91 9.49
C GLN A 73 2.02 19.32 9.88
N LYS A 74 2.91 20.11 10.51
CA LYS A 74 2.63 21.53 10.81
C LYS A 74 2.29 22.34 9.57
N ILE A 75 3.02 22.15 8.48
CA ILE A 75 2.77 22.86 7.22
C ILE A 75 1.40 22.46 6.63
N LEU A 76 0.99 21.20 6.76
CA LEU A 76 -0.31 20.73 6.29
C LEU A 76 -1.45 21.30 7.15
N GLU A 77 -1.29 21.35 8.48
CA GLU A 77 -2.25 21.95 9.41
C GLU A 77 -2.41 23.45 9.13
N GLU A 78 -1.31 24.18 8.98
CA GLU A 78 -1.31 25.61 8.63
C GLU A 78 -2.02 25.89 7.29
N ASN A 79 -1.84 25.02 6.29
CA ASN A 79 -2.52 25.17 5.00
C ASN A 79 -4.01 24.81 5.07
N ALA A 80 -4.39 23.79 5.84
CA ALA A 80 -5.79 23.43 6.05
C ALA A 80 -6.58 24.54 6.76
N GLU A 81 -5.95 25.25 7.71
CA GLU A 81 -6.55 26.41 8.37
C GLU A 81 -6.72 27.61 7.43
N ASN A 82 -5.80 27.80 6.47
CA ASN A 82 -5.88 28.87 5.48
C ASN A 82 -6.99 28.63 4.44
N ASP A 83 -7.25 27.37 4.05
CA ASP A 83 -8.35 27.05 3.12
C ASP A 83 -9.73 27.31 3.75
N LEU A 84 -9.89 27.17 5.07
CA LEU A 84 -11.13 27.47 5.79
C LEU A 84 -11.44 28.99 5.89
N GLN A 85 -10.44 29.86 5.77
CA GLN A 85 -10.64 31.31 5.76
C GLN A 85 -11.08 31.87 4.39
N SER A 86 -11.06 31.03 3.34
CA SER A 86 -11.43 31.44 1.98
C SER A 86 -12.93 31.34 1.65
N PHE A 87 -13.75 30.81 2.56
CA PHE A 87 -15.22 30.81 2.44
C PHE A 87 -15.84 31.97 3.21
N ASN A 88 -16.14 33.07 2.51
CA ASN A 88 -17.04 34.13 2.99
C ASN A 88 -18.45 33.90 2.39
N PRO A 89 -19.43 33.39 3.14
CA PRO A 89 -20.81 33.27 2.68
C PRO A 89 -21.57 34.56 3.00
N SER A 90 -21.35 35.60 2.20
CA SER A 90 -22.24 36.75 2.17
C SER A 90 -22.32 37.32 0.76
N LEU A 91 -23.47 37.07 0.13
CA LEU A 91 -23.95 37.76 -1.07
C LEU A 91 -23.89 39.28 -0.84
N ASP A 92 -23.43 40.02 -1.86
CA ASP A 92 -24.33 41.02 -2.40
C ASP A 92 -24.14 41.27 -3.91
N ASN A 93 -25.27 41.45 -4.57
CA ASN A 93 -25.44 41.64 -6.00
C ASN A 93 -24.87 42.98 -6.47
N SER A 94 -23.93 42.96 -7.42
CA SER A 94 -23.98 43.90 -8.55
C SER A 94 -23.21 43.36 -9.75
N ILE A 95 -23.97 43.05 -10.80
CA ILE A 95 -23.45 42.82 -12.14
C ILE A 95 -22.80 44.12 -12.61
N ASN A 96 -21.50 44.11 -12.88
CA ASN A 96 -20.87 45.13 -13.71
C ASN A 96 -20.08 44.44 -14.82
N ILE A 97 -20.72 44.34 -15.99
CA ILE A 97 -20.11 43.94 -17.25
C ILE A 97 -19.21 45.09 -17.66
N ASN A 98 -17.88 44.88 -17.59
CA ASN A 98 -16.86 45.36 -18.53
C ASN A 98 -15.47 45.36 -17.88
N ASN A 99 -14.68 44.31 -18.12
CA ASN A 99 -13.35 44.46 -18.73
C ASN A 99 -12.70 43.10 -18.91
N SER A 100 -12.47 42.75 -20.18
CA SER A 100 -11.59 41.68 -20.60
C SER A 100 -10.19 41.95 -20.09
N ASN A 101 -9.63 41.04 -19.30
CA ASN A 101 -8.20 40.78 -19.26
C ASN A 101 -7.95 39.33 -18.88
N ASN A 102 -7.47 38.60 -19.89
CA ASN A 102 -6.87 37.28 -19.89
C ASN A 102 -6.17 36.93 -18.56
N ILE A 103 -6.76 36.04 -17.77
CA ILE A 103 -6.00 35.17 -16.88
C ILE A 103 -6.24 33.76 -17.39
N ASN A 104 -5.18 33.22 -17.96
CA ASN A 104 -5.09 31.86 -18.45
C ASN A 104 -5.20 30.92 -17.24
N THR A 105 -6.42 30.62 -16.81
CA THR A 105 -6.69 29.55 -15.85
C THR A 105 -6.51 28.25 -16.61
N ASN A 106 -5.28 27.74 -16.60
CA ASN A 106 -5.06 26.32 -16.85
C ASN A 106 -6.00 25.61 -15.87
N PRO A 107 -7.04 24.88 -16.33
CA PRO A 107 -7.85 24.14 -15.39
C PRO A 107 -6.90 23.12 -14.79
N LYS A 108 -6.57 23.28 -13.51
CA LYS A 108 -5.97 22.21 -12.72
C LYS A 108 -6.97 21.07 -12.83
N ILE A 109 -6.69 20.13 -13.73
CA ILE A 109 -7.35 18.84 -13.73
C ILE A 109 -6.92 18.26 -12.39
N HIS A 110 -7.76 18.45 -11.38
CA HIS A 110 -7.77 17.60 -10.21
C HIS A 110 -8.07 16.22 -10.77
N VAL A 111 -7.02 15.47 -11.06
CA VAL A 111 -7.15 14.03 -11.25
C VAL A 111 -7.52 13.54 -9.85
N GLU A 112 -8.83 13.38 -9.63
CA GLU A 112 -9.35 12.75 -8.44
C GLU A 112 -8.80 11.33 -8.44
N VAL A 113 -7.78 11.10 -7.62
CA VAL A 113 -7.21 9.77 -7.43
C VAL A 113 -8.30 8.98 -6.71
N GLU A 114 -8.81 7.93 -7.35
CA GLU A 114 -9.79 7.06 -6.70
C GLU A 114 -9.22 6.57 -5.37
N PRO A 115 -9.99 6.66 -4.27
CA PRO A 115 -9.57 6.14 -2.98
C PRO A 115 -9.19 4.66 -3.09
N TRP A 116 -8.14 4.25 -2.38
CA TRP A 116 -7.79 2.84 -2.35
C TRP A 116 -8.87 2.04 -1.60
N ASP A 117 -9.40 1.02 -2.27
CA ASP A 117 -10.31 0.06 -1.67
C ASP A 117 -9.58 -1.18 -1.18
N ALA A 118 -9.78 -1.49 0.10
CA ALA A 118 -9.31 -2.71 0.71
C ALA A 118 -9.96 -3.95 0.06
N TRP A 119 -9.14 -4.80 -0.58
CA TRP A 119 -9.68 -5.94 -1.32
C TRP A 119 -10.43 -6.96 -0.45
N TRP A 120 -10.14 -7.00 0.86
CA TRP A 120 -10.79 -7.91 1.81
C TRP A 120 -12.22 -7.52 2.14
N GLN A 121 -12.67 -6.32 1.74
CA GLN A 121 -14.09 -5.94 1.81
C GLN A 121 -14.95 -6.71 0.78
N LYS A 122 -14.33 -7.35 -0.21
CA LYS A 122 -15.03 -8.11 -1.25
C LYS A 122 -15.39 -9.50 -0.73
N LYS A 123 -16.69 -9.80 -0.62
CA LYS A 123 -17.20 -11.13 -0.18
C LYS A 123 -16.60 -12.32 -0.93
N VAL A 124 -16.24 -12.15 -2.20
CA VAL A 124 -15.66 -13.20 -3.04
C VAL A 124 -14.38 -12.69 -3.69
N ILE A 125 -13.30 -13.43 -3.49
CA ILE A 125 -12.02 -13.22 -4.17
C ILE A 125 -11.85 -14.30 -5.21
N VAL A 126 -11.77 -13.88 -6.47
CA VAL A 126 -11.40 -14.73 -7.60
C VAL A 126 -9.88 -14.68 -7.78
N ASN A 127 -9.29 -15.79 -8.25
CA ASN A 127 -7.86 -15.87 -8.59
C ASN A 127 -6.89 -15.51 -7.45
N PHE A 128 -7.05 -16.13 -6.28
CA PHE A 128 -6.12 -15.97 -5.15
C PHE A 128 -4.95 -16.97 -5.20
N PRO A 129 -3.75 -16.59 -4.72
CA PRO A 129 -2.61 -17.51 -4.61
C PRO A 129 -2.95 -18.67 -3.67
N LYS A 130 -2.65 -19.90 -4.09
CA LYS A 130 -2.78 -21.09 -3.23
C LYS A 130 -1.40 -21.59 -2.80
N PRO A 131 -1.26 -22.07 -1.56
CA PRO A 131 -0.02 -22.71 -1.13
C PRO A 131 0.27 -23.95 -1.99
N GLN A 132 1.53 -24.09 -2.42
CA GLN A 132 1.98 -25.24 -3.20
C GLN A 132 2.66 -26.30 -2.32
N SER A 133 3.28 -25.86 -1.24
CA SER A 133 3.87 -26.68 -0.19
C SER A 133 2.80 -27.42 0.61
N LYS A 134 3.15 -28.61 1.10
CA LYS A 134 2.28 -29.34 2.03
C LYS A 134 2.23 -28.63 3.39
N PRO A 135 1.09 -28.68 4.10
CA PRO A 135 1.01 -28.18 5.46
C PRO A 135 1.97 -28.96 6.38
N PRO A 136 2.44 -28.33 7.47
CA PRO A 136 3.28 -29.01 8.45
C PRO A 136 2.52 -30.20 9.09
N PRO A 137 3.20 -31.32 9.37
CA PRO A 137 2.55 -32.55 9.85
C PRO A 137 1.97 -32.42 11.27
N GLN A 138 2.55 -31.54 12.09
CA GLN A 138 2.04 -31.19 13.41
C GLN A 138 2.00 -29.66 13.51
N ALA A 139 0.86 -29.15 13.95
CA ALA A 139 0.60 -27.72 14.10
C ALA A 139 0.35 -27.41 15.57
N SER A 140 0.92 -26.31 16.05
CA SER A 140 0.62 -25.80 17.39
C SER A 140 -0.79 -25.22 17.42
N GLU A 141 -1.49 -25.40 18.54
CA GLU A 141 -2.81 -24.80 18.79
C GLU A 141 -2.76 -23.26 18.90
N LEU A 142 -1.56 -22.68 19.01
CA LEU A 142 -1.35 -21.22 19.07
C LEU A 142 -1.29 -20.55 17.70
N LEU A 143 -1.12 -21.32 16.62
CA LEU A 143 -1.00 -20.76 15.26
C LEU A 143 -2.19 -19.89 14.84
N PRO A 144 -3.45 -20.18 15.20
CA PRO A 144 -4.57 -19.28 14.95
C PRO A 144 -4.38 -17.88 15.56
N PHE A 145 -3.80 -17.77 16.77
CA PHE A 145 -3.58 -16.49 17.43
C PHE A 145 -2.41 -15.73 16.81
N HIS A 146 -1.38 -16.45 16.40
CA HIS A 146 -0.26 -15.90 15.63
C HIS A 146 -0.69 -15.43 14.24
N LEU A 147 -1.64 -16.11 13.61
CA LEU A 147 -2.22 -15.68 12.34
C LEU A 147 -2.94 -14.33 12.48
N VAL A 148 -3.73 -14.15 13.54
CA VAL A 148 -4.41 -12.87 13.81
C VAL A 148 -3.42 -11.72 13.97
N ASP A 149 -2.31 -11.92 14.68
CA ASP A 149 -1.21 -10.93 14.80
C ASP A 149 -0.61 -10.57 13.43
N ILE A 150 -0.31 -11.58 12.60
CA ILE A 150 0.21 -11.37 11.25
C ILE A 150 -0.80 -10.61 10.39
N LEU A 151 -2.08 -11.01 10.39
CA LEU A 151 -3.13 -10.35 9.61
C LEU A 151 -3.31 -8.89 10.04
N TYR A 152 -3.29 -8.59 11.34
CA TYR A 152 -3.38 -7.22 11.83
C TYR A 152 -2.21 -6.37 11.30
N SER A 153 -0.98 -6.86 11.46
CA SER A 153 0.21 -6.13 10.99
C SER A 153 0.19 -5.88 9.48
N TYR A 154 -0.30 -6.84 8.70
CA TYR A 154 -0.44 -6.72 7.25
C TYR A 154 -1.54 -5.72 6.88
N CYS A 155 -2.74 -5.80 7.47
CA CYS A 155 -3.83 -4.87 7.17
C CYS A 155 -3.45 -3.43 7.53
N TYR A 156 -2.82 -3.23 8.69
CA TYR A 156 -2.30 -1.92 9.10
C TYR A 156 -1.32 -1.36 8.07
N THR A 157 -0.34 -2.19 7.67
CA THR A 157 0.67 -1.80 6.67
C THR A 157 -0.01 -1.44 5.35
N MET A 158 -1.01 -2.21 4.92
CA MET A 158 -1.67 -1.95 3.65
C MET A 158 -2.51 -0.69 3.65
N ARG A 159 -3.21 -0.39 4.74
CA ARG A 159 -3.88 0.91 4.86
C ARG A 159 -2.87 2.06 4.90
N LEU A 160 -1.73 1.89 5.57
CA LEU A 160 -0.72 2.96 5.69
C LEU A 160 -0.10 3.30 4.33
N TYR A 161 0.03 2.29 3.48
CA TYR A 161 0.57 2.39 2.12
C TYR A 161 -0.50 2.56 1.04
N ASN A 162 -1.78 2.75 1.40
CA ASN A 162 -2.91 2.82 0.47
C ASN A 162 -2.89 1.68 -0.58
N GLY A 163 -2.55 0.47 -0.13
CA GLY A 163 -2.49 -0.73 -0.96
C GLY A 163 -1.24 -0.89 -1.84
N ASP A 164 -0.40 0.13 -1.98
CA ASP A 164 0.78 0.07 -2.83
C ASP A 164 2.07 0.14 -2.00
N VAL A 165 2.70 -1.01 -1.81
CA VAL A 165 3.99 -1.16 -1.12
C VAL A 165 5.18 -1.20 -2.08
N THR A 166 4.94 -1.14 -3.39
CA THR A 166 5.97 -1.44 -4.41
C THR A 166 7.08 -0.40 -4.47
N PHE A 167 6.82 0.81 -3.99
CA PHE A 167 7.80 1.89 -3.92
C PHE A 167 8.72 1.81 -2.69
N ASP A 168 8.35 1.05 -1.64
CA ASP A 168 9.10 0.97 -0.39
C ASP A 168 8.81 -0.34 0.37
N PHE A 169 9.36 -1.45 -0.15
CA PHE A 169 9.26 -2.76 0.49
C PHE A 169 9.97 -2.81 1.85
N ASP A 170 11.11 -2.12 1.99
CA ASP A 170 11.86 -2.13 3.25
C ASP A 170 11.08 -1.42 4.36
N GLY A 171 10.56 -0.21 4.12
CA GLY A 171 9.74 0.52 5.09
C GLY A 171 8.41 -0.16 5.38
N SER A 172 7.72 -0.70 4.38
CA SER A 172 6.46 -1.42 4.61
C SER A 172 6.67 -2.69 5.43
N PHE A 173 7.77 -3.41 5.21
CA PHE A 173 8.13 -4.51 6.08
C PHE A 173 8.50 -4.03 7.49
N ASP A 174 9.26 -2.94 7.64
CA ASP A 174 9.63 -2.38 8.95
C ASP A 174 8.37 -2.06 9.79
N VAL A 175 7.34 -1.49 9.17
CA VAL A 175 6.02 -1.24 9.78
C VAL A 175 5.40 -2.57 10.24
N MET A 176 5.24 -3.52 9.31
CA MET A 176 4.63 -4.83 9.60
C MET A 176 5.36 -5.54 10.76
N ASN A 177 6.69 -5.48 10.76
CA ASN A 177 7.54 -6.10 11.77
C ASN A 177 7.54 -5.37 13.11
N SER A 178 7.34 -4.05 13.12
CA SER A 178 7.22 -3.27 14.35
C SER A 178 5.91 -3.52 15.09
N ILE A 179 4.86 -3.90 14.35
CA ILE A 179 3.53 -4.20 14.89
C ILE A 179 3.43 -5.67 15.32
N SER A 180 3.88 -6.59 14.46
CA SER A 180 3.79 -8.02 14.72
C SER A 180 4.78 -8.46 15.79
N SER A 181 4.25 -9.05 16.87
CA SER A 181 5.07 -9.77 17.84
C SER A 181 5.66 -11.06 17.24
N ILE A 182 5.07 -11.59 16.17
CA ILE A 182 5.41 -12.91 15.63
C ILE A 182 6.50 -12.87 14.56
N LEU A 183 6.61 -11.86 13.72
CA LEU A 183 7.48 -11.93 12.54
C LEU A 183 8.98 -12.06 12.89
N SER A 184 9.49 -11.22 13.79
CA SER A 184 10.91 -11.24 14.19
C SER A 184 11.22 -11.99 15.48
N THR A 185 10.26 -12.10 16.41
CA THR A 185 10.53 -12.69 17.72
C THR A 185 10.14 -14.17 17.80
N LYS A 186 10.40 -14.80 18.94
CA LYS A 186 9.94 -16.16 19.29
C LYS A 186 8.79 -16.13 20.30
N GLU A 187 8.04 -15.04 20.36
CA GLU A 187 6.92 -14.89 21.29
C GLU A 187 5.81 -15.93 21.03
N THR A 188 5.15 -16.32 22.11
CA THR A 188 3.98 -17.18 22.08
C THR A 188 2.77 -16.38 22.53
N LEU A 189 1.78 -16.23 21.65
CA LEU A 189 0.55 -15.51 21.94
C LEU A 189 -0.49 -16.54 22.37
N PRO A 190 -1.05 -16.46 23.59
CA PRO A 190 -1.93 -17.50 24.13
C PRO A 190 -3.42 -17.32 23.76
N SER A 191 -3.81 -16.17 23.20
CA SER A 191 -5.20 -15.90 22.83
C SER A 191 -5.31 -14.77 21.80
N ILE A 192 -6.49 -14.66 21.16
CA ILE A 192 -6.83 -13.60 20.20
C ILE A 192 -6.79 -12.22 20.86
N ARG A 193 -7.43 -12.09 22.04
CA ARG A 193 -7.40 -10.84 22.82
C ARG A 193 -5.97 -10.41 23.16
N PHE A 194 -5.10 -11.35 23.52
CA PHE A 194 -3.70 -11.03 23.80
C PHE A 194 -2.96 -10.59 22.53
N ALA A 195 -3.14 -11.32 21.42
CA ALA A 195 -2.53 -10.98 20.13
C ALA A 195 -2.94 -9.58 19.65
N LEU A 196 -4.24 -9.28 19.65
CA LEU A 196 -4.76 -7.98 19.22
C LEU A 196 -4.34 -6.85 20.17
N ASN A 197 -4.31 -7.08 21.49
CA ASN A 197 -3.79 -6.08 22.43
C ASN A 197 -2.33 -5.72 22.16
N GLN A 198 -1.48 -6.72 21.87
CA GLN A 198 -0.07 -6.47 21.53
C GLN A 198 0.03 -5.66 20.24
N CYS A 199 -0.68 -6.06 19.20
CA CYS A 199 -0.75 -5.35 17.92
C CYS A 199 -1.22 -3.89 18.07
N VAL A 200 -2.36 -3.65 18.74
CA VAL A 200 -2.93 -2.32 18.98
C VAL A 200 -2.01 -1.45 19.83
N ASN A 201 -1.26 -2.03 20.76
CA ASN A 201 -0.28 -1.27 21.54
C ASN A 201 0.97 -0.96 20.72
N ASN A 202 1.44 -1.88 19.90
CA ASN A 202 2.59 -1.69 19.03
C ASN A 202 2.31 -0.65 17.92
N SER A 203 1.07 -0.51 17.46
CA SER A 203 0.66 0.53 16.50
C SER A 203 0.58 1.95 17.08
N LYS A 204 0.67 2.13 18.40
CA LYS A 204 0.73 3.46 19.06
C LYS A 204 2.11 4.12 19.01
N ARG A 205 3.05 3.50 18.31
CA ARG A 205 4.39 4.02 18.10
C ARG A 205 4.36 5.34 17.30
N PRO A 206 5.02 6.43 17.74
CA PRO A 206 4.89 7.75 17.11
C PRO A 206 5.28 7.82 15.63
N ASP A 207 6.13 6.91 15.16
CA ASP A 207 6.61 6.82 13.77
C ASP A 207 5.58 6.24 12.80
N ILE A 208 4.58 5.51 13.30
CA ILE A 208 3.59 4.81 12.48
C ILE A 208 2.14 5.06 12.93
N PHE A 209 1.93 5.65 14.11
CA PHE A 209 0.62 5.94 14.66
C PHE A 209 -0.10 6.99 13.82
N ILE A 210 -1.35 6.69 13.45
CA ILE A 210 -2.22 7.60 12.72
C ILE A 210 -3.27 8.17 13.67
N GLU A 211 -4.22 7.34 14.10
CA GLU A 211 -5.29 7.72 15.03
C GLU A 211 -5.91 6.47 15.69
N TYR A 212 -6.67 6.68 16.76
CA TYR A 212 -7.32 5.59 17.49
C TYR A 212 -8.39 4.88 16.69
N GLN A 213 -9.26 5.62 15.99
CA GLN A 213 -10.31 5.02 15.15
C GLN A 213 -9.72 4.06 14.13
N TRP A 214 -8.62 4.44 13.50
CA TRP A 214 -7.97 3.65 12.47
C TRP A 214 -7.42 2.32 12.99
N MET A 215 -6.87 2.30 14.21
CA MET A 215 -6.46 1.04 14.86
C MET A 215 -7.63 0.09 15.11
N ILE A 216 -8.83 0.64 15.38
CA ILE A 216 -10.08 -0.12 15.57
C ILE A 216 -10.55 -0.68 14.23
N GLU A 217 -10.53 0.13 13.17
CA GLU A 217 -10.89 -0.31 11.81
C GLU A 217 -9.96 -1.41 11.29
N VAL A 218 -8.68 -1.40 11.66
CA VAL A 218 -7.75 -2.50 11.32
C VAL A 218 -8.15 -3.81 11.99
N VAL A 219 -8.74 -3.79 13.20
CA VAL A 219 -9.28 -5.02 13.80
C VAL A 219 -10.44 -5.56 12.95
N HIS A 220 -11.32 -4.68 12.47
CA HIS A 220 -12.40 -5.08 11.57
C HIS A 220 -11.85 -5.63 10.25
N ASP A 221 -10.76 -5.10 9.70
CA ASP A 221 -10.12 -5.69 8.52
C ASP A 221 -9.64 -7.12 8.74
N VAL A 222 -9.14 -7.43 9.95
CA VAL A 222 -8.73 -8.78 10.31
C VAL A 222 -9.94 -9.71 10.33
N GLU A 223 -11.07 -9.26 10.88
CA GLU A 223 -12.36 -9.98 10.82
C GLU A 223 -12.73 -10.28 9.35
N LEU A 224 -12.67 -9.28 8.47
CA LEU A 224 -12.95 -9.43 7.04
C LEU A 224 -11.96 -10.40 6.35
N CYS A 225 -10.68 -10.37 6.73
CA CYS A 225 -9.67 -11.31 6.21
C CYS A 225 -9.89 -12.76 6.65
N LEU A 226 -10.67 -13.00 7.70
CA LEU A 226 -10.99 -14.34 8.20
C LEU A 226 -12.25 -14.95 7.58
N GLN A 227 -12.99 -14.20 6.75
CA GLN A 227 -14.25 -14.67 6.14
C GLN A 227 -14.09 -15.92 5.27
N SER A 228 -12.92 -16.14 4.65
CA SER A 228 -12.65 -17.38 3.93
C SER A 228 -11.17 -17.66 3.75
N ASN A 229 -10.84 -18.92 3.46
CA ASN A 229 -9.46 -19.33 3.12
C ASN A 229 -8.86 -18.52 1.96
N ALA A 230 -9.68 -18.04 1.02
CA ALA A 230 -9.21 -17.20 -0.08
C ALA A 230 -8.62 -15.86 0.41
N HIS A 231 -9.27 -15.25 1.40
CA HIS A 231 -8.81 -14.00 2.02
C HIS A 231 -7.51 -14.22 2.78
N VAL A 232 -7.48 -15.24 3.65
CA VAL A 232 -6.28 -15.59 4.42
C VAL A 232 -5.09 -15.89 3.51
N PHE A 233 -5.29 -16.67 2.44
CA PHE A 233 -4.21 -16.99 1.51
C PHE A 233 -3.72 -15.76 0.75
N ARG A 234 -4.63 -14.87 0.32
CA ARG A 234 -4.22 -13.64 -0.35
C ARG A 234 -3.40 -12.73 0.57
N ALA A 235 -3.87 -12.48 1.79
CA ALA A 235 -3.16 -11.67 2.78
C ALA A 235 -1.77 -12.24 3.10
N LEU A 236 -1.67 -13.55 3.38
CA LEU A 236 -0.39 -14.21 3.65
C LEU A 236 0.55 -14.20 2.44
N SER A 237 0.01 -14.33 1.22
CA SER A 237 0.81 -14.26 0.00
C SER A 237 1.37 -12.85 -0.25
N GLU A 238 0.59 -11.81 -0.02
CA GLU A 238 1.02 -10.42 -0.15
C GLU A 238 2.05 -10.07 0.95
N ALA A 239 1.78 -10.41 2.22
CA ALA A 239 2.73 -10.25 3.33
C ALA A 239 4.06 -10.97 3.07
N LYS A 240 4.00 -12.20 2.53
CA LYS A 240 5.20 -12.95 2.12
C LYS A 240 5.97 -12.23 1.01
N SER A 241 5.27 -11.64 0.04
CA SER A 241 5.89 -10.91 -1.06
C SER A 241 6.60 -9.66 -0.54
N ILE A 242 6.00 -8.94 0.40
CA ILE A 242 6.64 -7.82 1.11
C ILE A 242 7.94 -8.28 1.76
N ALA A 243 7.90 -9.34 2.59
CA ALA A 243 9.10 -9.84 3.26
C ALA A 243 10.18 -10.35 2.28
N LYS A 244 9.77 -10.91 1.14
CA LYS A 244 10.68 -11.40 0.10
C LYS A 244 11.42 -10.23 -0.56
N GLU A 245 10.69 -9.21 -1.01
CA GLU A 245 11.26 -8.06 -1.71
C GLU A 245 12.11 -7.19 -0.76
N ALA A 246 11.72 -7.09 0.51
CA ALA A 246 12.52 -6.50 1.60
C ALA A 246 13.75 -7.35 2.01
N LYS A 247 13.97 -8.51 1.39
CA LYS A 247 15.08 -9.43 1.67
C LYS A 247 15.12 -9.97 3.12
N GLN A 248 13.96 -10.04 3.78
CA GLN A 248 13.81 -10.46 5.17
C GLN A 248 13.62 -11.97 5.26
N LYS A 249 14.73 -12.71 5.12
CA LYS A 249 14.72 -14.18 4.97
C LYS A 249 13.97 -14.92 6.09
N HIS A 250 14.17 -14.55 7.35
CA HIS A 250 13.55 -15.25 8.48
C HIS A 250 12.04 -15.02 8.54
N ALA A 251 11.60 -13.78 8.33
CA ALA A 251 10.18 -13.46 8.28
C ALA A 251 9.51 -14.09 7.04
N TYR A 252 10.16 -14.08 5.88
CA TYR A 252 9.69 -14.78 4.69
C TYR A 252 9.44 -16.26 4.95
N LEU A 253 10.38 -16.97 5.58
CA LEU A 253 10.22 -18.40 5.89
C LEU A 253 9.08 -18.65 6.90
N LYS A 254 8.91 -17.75 7.86
CA LYS A 254 7.80 -17.81 8.83
C LYS A 254 6.45 -17.59 8.12
N LEU A 255 6.35 -16.59 7.26
CA LEU A 255 5.16 -16.33 6.45
C LEU A 255 4.87 -17.47 5.48
N GLU A 256 5.89 -18.08 4.86
CA GLU A 256 5.73 -19.27 4.02
C GLU A 256 5.22 -20.47 4.83
N PHE A 257 5.68 -20.64 6.07
CA PHE A 257 5.13 -21.63 6.99
C PHE A 257 3.64 -21.38 7.27
N PHE A 258 3.26 -20.15 7.62
CA PHE A 258 1.85 -19.79 7.86
C PHE A 258 0.99 -19.97 6.59
N PHE A 259 1.52 -19.57 5.43
CA PHE A 259 0.86 -19.77 4.14
C PHE A 259 0.59 -21.25 3.88
N SER A 260 1.59 -22.10 4.10
CA SER A 260 1.45 -23.56 3.97
C SER A 260 0.47 -24.15 4.99
N TRP A 261 0.56 -23.71 6.25
CA TRP A 261 -0.26 -24.19 7.36
C TRP A 261 -1.71 -23.79 7.23
N ALA A 262 -2.02 -22.60 6.71
CA ALA A 262 -3.38 -22.11 6.59
C ALA A 262 -4.30 -23.05 5.76
N GLN A 263 -3.74 -23.95 4.94
CA GLN A 263 -4.49 -25.02 4.26
C GLN A 263 -5.26 -25.94 5.22
N THR A 264 -4.85 -26.05 6.49
CA THR A 264 -5.52 -26.87 7.49
C THR A 264 -6.71 -26.16 8.15
N LEU A 265 -6.91 -24.87 7.87
CA LEU A 265 -8.01 -24.10 8.44
C LEU A 265 -9.35 -24.50 7.81
N THR A 266 -10.22 -25.06 8.64
CA THR A 266 -11.60 -25.36 8.26
C THR A 266 -12.45 -24.10 8.30
N SER A 267 -13.54 -24.06 7.53
CA SER A 267 -14.48 -22.93 7.55
C SER A 267 -15.00 -22.65 8.97
N LYS A 268 -15.27 -23.70 9.76
CA LYS A 268 -15.71 -23.57 11.15
C LYS A 268 -14.64 -22.96 12.06
N ALA A 269 -13.36 -23.28 11.83
CA ALA A 269 -12.27 -22.68 12.59
C ALA A 269 -12.10 -21.20 12.25
N LEU A 270 -12.26 -20.84 10.97
CA LEU A 270 -12.25 -19.45 10.51
C LEU A 270 -13.43 -18.64 11.07
N GLU A 271 -14.64 -19.20 11.04
CA GLU A 271 -15.84 -18.59 11.62
C GLU A 271 -15.64 -18.30 13.10
N LYS A 272 -15.16 -19.28 13.88
CA LYS A 272 -14.84 -19.07 15.29
C LYS A 272 -13.78 -17.98 15.51
N LEU A 273 -12.71 -17.98 14.72
CA LEU A 273 -11.69 -16.93 14.80
C LEU A 273 -12.28 -15.54 14.50
N SER A 274 -13.15 -15.45 13.50
CA SER A 274 -13.83 -14.22 13.10
C SER A 274 -14.73 -13.71 14.23
N ASP A 275 -15.52 -14.58 14.85
CA ASP A 275 -16.39 -14.22 15.98
C ASP A 275 -15.58 -13.70 17.17
N ASP A 276 -14.50 -14.40 17.54
CA ASP A 276 -13.63 -13.99 18.65
C ASP A 276 -12.90 -12.65 18.35
N VAL A 277 -12.58 -12.35 17.09
CA VAL A 277 -12.03 -11.05 16.65
C VAL A 277 -13.11 -9.97 16.68
N HIS A 278 -14.33 -10.28 16.26
CA HIS A 278 -15.48 -9.38 16.30
C HIS A 278 -15.84 -8.96 17.74
N ASP A 279 -15.82 -9.90 18.68
CA ASP A 279 -16.02 -9.63 20.11
C ASP A 279 -14.96 -8.65 20.65
N TYR A 280 -13.71 -8.76 20.19
CA TYR A 280 -12.66 -7.80 20.54
C TYR A 280 -12.91 -6.43 19.88
N TYR A 281 -13.27 -6.40 18.60
CA TYR A 281 -13.59 -5.17 17.87
C TYR A 281 -14.69 -4.38 18.57
N THR A 282 -15.83 -5.01 18.86
CA THR A 282 -16.97 -4.37 19.54
C THR A 282 -16.59 -3.86 20.93
N SER A 283 -15.80 -4.64 21.69
CA SER A 283 -15.27 -4.21 22.99
C SER A 283 -14.36 -2.97 22.88
N LEU A 284 -13.48 -2.95 21.88
CA LEU A 284 -12.55 -1.85 21.69
C LEU A 284 -13.26 -0.58 21.18
N GLN A 285 -14.25 -0.76 20.32
CA GLN A 285 -15.09 0.32 19.80
C GLN A 285 -15.93 0.97 20.91
N ALA A 286 -16.53 0.17 21.80
CA ALA A 286 -17.25 0.69 22.97
C ALA A 286 -16.34 1.55 23.88
N LEU A 287 -15.13 1.06 24.17
CA LEU A 287 -14.15 1.81 24.97
C LEU A 287 -13.73 3.13 24.33
N TYR A 288 -13.68 3.20 23.00
CA TYR A 288 -13.38 4.44 22.29
C TYR A 288 -14.50 5.48 22.44
N PHE A 289 -15.76 5.05 22.30
CA PHE A 289 -16.91 5.94 22.50
C PHE A 289 -16.98 6.48 23.94
N ASP A 290 -16.75 5.64 24.94
CA ASP A 290 -16.75 6.04 26.37
C ASP A 290 -15.67 7.09 26.71
N VAL A 291 -14.58 7.17 25.93
CA VAL A 291 -13.48 8.13 26.14
C VAL A 291 -13.68 9.43 25.35
N CYS A 292 -14.53 9.41 24.33
CA CYS A 292 -14.81 10.55 23.47
C CYS A 292 -16.04 11.39 23.89
N GLU A 293 -16.86 10.89 24.82
CA GLU A 293 -17.92 11.66 25.52
C GLU A 293 -17.38 12.45 26.72
#